data_AF-A0A9R1XTW7-F1
#
_entry.id   AF-A0A9R1XTW7-F1
#
_cell.length_a   1.000
_cell.length_b   1.000
_cell.length_c   1.000
_cell.angle_alpha   90.00
_cell.angle_beta   90.00
_cell.angle_gamma   90.00
#
_symmetry.space_group_name_H-M   'P 1'
#
loop_
_entity.id
_entity.type
_entity.pdbx_description
1 polymer ?
#
loop_
_entity_poly.entity_id
_entity_poly.type
_entity_poly.pdbx_seq_one_letter_code
_entity_poly.pdbx_strand_id
1 'polypeptide(L)'
;MEVDGGAGDGVSVSVAVVACTAMTIFYVAILYSPTLILRLPPPTSFKSYMTRRFICAGISTFVSLLVCAFILPIKSWETPYLFSAYGIHPHHTWEAVLLPLFLTSLMYTGSFLLKFFSLWTSLTEQSGQQIDLSLHGIKTVLQNFINWIHSHLCNISSWRLYIVAPLTEELVFRACMIPLLLCGGFKPYTVILLSPVFFSLAHLNHLLEFYMHQDSSFLKACMVVGFQLGYTVIFGSYASFLFVRTGHIAAPLVSHMFCNFMGLPAFFSPRTRMVSVGFVAGVVGFVYLLFPLTSPELYNDRIDNCKCWHRYCEWRS
;
A
#
# COMPACT_ATOMS: atom_id res chain seq x y z
N MET A 1 0.29 6.48 -36.82
CA MET A 1 0.80 5.10 -36.92
C MET A 1 -0.05 4.26 -35.99
N GLU A 2 -1.04 3.61 -36.57
CA GLU A 2 -1.85 2.59 -35.90
C GLU A 2 -0.91 1.45 -35.53
N VAL A 3 -0.76 1.19 -34.23
CA VAL A 3 -0.07 0.00 -33.75
C VAL A 3 -1.06 -1.14 -33.89
N ASP A 4 -0.81 -1.94 -34.92
CA ASP A 4 -1.54 -3.15 -35.26
C ASP A 4 -1.68 -4.05 -34.02
N GLY A 5 -2.92 -4.24 -33.61
CA GLY A 5 -3.29 -5.10 -32.50
C GLY A 5 -3.16 -6.54 -32.94
N GLY A 6 -2.05 -7.18 -32.58
CA GLY A 6 -1.88 -8.62 -32.69
C GLY A 6 -2.99 -9.38 -31.95
N ALA A 7 -4.00 -9.79 -32.71
CA ALA A 7 -5.03 -10.72 -32.28
C ALA A 7 -4.41 -12.11 -32.05
N GLY A 8 -4.43 -12.62 -30.81
CA GLY A 8 -4.18 -14.05 -30.58
C GLY A 8 -3.80 -14.55 -29.18
N ASP A 9 -3.22 -13.74 -28.26
CA ASP A 9 -2.62 -14.28 -27.02
C ASP A 9 -2.94 -13.44 -25.74
N GLY A 10 -3.99 -12.60 -25.77
CA GLY A 10 -4.37 -11.72 -24.65
C GLY A 10 -5.50 -12.28 -23.77
N VAL A 11 -5.49 -11.96 -22.47
CA VAL A 11 -6.61 -12.23 -21.55
C VAL A 11 -7.82 -11.43 -22.03
N SER A 12 -9.03 -12.00 -22.02
CA SER A 12 -10.22 -11.21 -22.38
C SER A 12 -10.58 -10.22 -21.27
N VAL A 13 -11.14 -9.07 -21.64
CA VAL A 13 -11.62 -8.04 -20.69
C VAL A 13 -12.51 -8.65 -19.62
N SER A 14 -13.46 -9.50 -20.03
CA SER A 14 -14.41 -10.17 -19.13
C SER A 14 -13.70 -11.10 -18.15
N VAL A 15 -12.74 -11.90 -18.62
CA VAL A 15 -11.97 -12.81 -17.74
C VAL A 15 -11.16 -12.01 -16.73
N ALA A 16 -10.49 -10.93 -17.15
CA ALA A 16 -9.71 -10.09 -16.24
C ALA A 16 -10.59 -9.47 -15.13
N VAL A 17 -11.74 -8.89 -15.49
CA VAL A 17 -12.66 -8.26 -14.53
C VAL A 17 -13.30 -9.30 -13.60
N VAL A 18 -13.74 -10.44 -14.13
CA VAL A 18 -14.33 -11.53 -13.32
C VAL A 18 -13.29 -12.09 -12.35
N ALA A 19 -12.05 -12.33 -12.80
CA ALA A 19 -10.97 -12.81 -11.94
C ALA A 19 -10.63 -11.82 -10.82
N CYS A 20 -10.49 -10.52 -11.12
CA CYS A 20 -10.24 -9.50 -10.10
C CYS A 20 -11.39 -9.40 -9.09
N THR A 21 -12.63 -9.46 -9.56
CA THR A 21 -13.83 -9.46 -8.69
C THR A 21 -13.85 -10.69 -7.80
N ALA A 22 -13.61 -11.88 -8.37
CA ALA A 22 -13.59 -13.14 -7.64
C ALA A 22 -12.49 -13.17 -6.57
N MET A 23 -11.26 -12.74 -6.90
CA MET A 23 -10.16 -12.62 -5.94
C MET A 23 -10.49 -11.64 -4.81
N THR A 24 -11.13 -10.51 -5.12
CA THR A 24 -11.57 -9.53 -4.11
C THR A 24 -12.57 -10.15 -3.14
N ILE A 25 -13.64 -10.76 -3.66
CA ILE A 25 -14.67 -11.41 -2.85
C ILE A 25 -14.06 -12.52 -1.99
N PHE A 26 -13.20 -13.35 -2.58
CA PHE A 26 -12.53 -14.43 -1.88
C PHE A 26 -11.63 -13.94 -0.75
N TYR A 27 -10.82 -12.90 -1.00
CA TYR A 27 -9.95 -12.29 0.00
C TYR A 27 -10.75 -11.75 1.20
N VAL A 28 -11.83 -11.02 0.94
CA VAL A 28 -12.71 -10.47 1.98
C VAL A 28 -13.41 -11.59 2.75
N ALA A 29 -14.01 -12.54 2.03
CA ALA A 29 -14.79 -13.60 2.62
C ALA A 29 -13.92 -14.41 3.60
N ILE A 30 -12.73 -14.84 3.18
CA ILE A 30 -11.81 -15.62 4.01
C ILE A 30 -11.25 -14.80 5.18
N LEU A 31 -10.99 -13.50 4.99
CA LEU A 31 -10.39 -12.66 6.03
C LEU A 31 -11.37 -12.31 7.17
N TYR A 32 -12.65 -12.11 6.85
CA TYR A 32 -13.66 -11.64 7.80
C TYR A 32 -14.64 -12.72 8.25
N SER A 33 -14.82 -13.79 7.47
CA SER A 33 -15.73 -14.89 7.80
C SER A 33 -15.05 -16.26 7.81
N PRO A 34 -13.86 -16.42 8.43
CA PRO A 34 -13.18 -17.72 8.46
C PRO A 34 -14.00 -18.77 9.23
N THR A 35 -14.73 -18.36 10.27
CA THR A 35 -15.61 -19.23 11.08
C THR A 35 -16.76 -19.80 10.24
N LEU A 36 -17.35 -19.00 9.35
CA LEU A 36 -18.45 -19.42 8.48
C LEU A 36 -17.97 -20.26 7.30
N ILE A 37 -16.86 -19.88 6.68
CA ILE A 37 -16.36 -20.51 5.46
C ILE A 37 -15.60 -21.79 5.76
N LEU A 38 -14.72 -21.76 6.75
CA LEU A 38 -13.87 -22.91 7.13
C LEU A 38 -14.49 -23.74 8.26
N ARG A 39 -15.71 -23.41 8.70
CA ARG A 39 -16.43 -24.05 9.83
C ARG A 39 -15.56 -24.19 11.08
N LEU A 40 -14.70 -23.21 11.33
CA LEU A 40 -13.81 -23.22 12.48
C LEU A 40 -14.58 -22.88 13.77
N PRO A 41 -14.25 -23.47 14.92
CA PRO A 41 -14.85 -23.08 16.19
C PRO A 41 -14.52 -21.62 16.52
N PRO A 42 -15.36 -20.88 17.27
CA PRO A 42 -15.07 -19.50 17.62
C PRO A 42 -13.72 -19.37 18.34
N PRO A 43 -12.95 -18.31 18.09
CA PRO A 43 -11.62 -18.16 18.67
C PRO A 43 -11.73 -17.92 20.18
N THR A 44 -10.92 -18.65 20.94
CA THR A 44 -10.89 -18.60 22.42
C THR A 44 -10.09 -17.41 22.97
N SER A 45 -9.29 -16.74 22.13
CA SER A 45 -8.49 -15.57 22.52
C SER A 45 -8.27 -14.62 21.35
N PHE A 46 -7.99 -13.35 21.65
CA PHE A 46 -7.63 -12.33 20.64
C PHE A 46 -6.42 -12.76 19.79
N LYS A 47 -5.39 -13.37 20.42
CA LYS A 47 -4.22 -13.88 19.69
C LYS A 47 -4.61 -14.99 18.70
N SER A 48 -5.46 -15.92 19.11
CA SER A 48 -5.97 -16.99 18.23
C SER A 48 -6.81 -16.44 17.07
N TYR A 49 -7.69 -15.47 17.34
CA TYR A 49 -8.45 -14.75 16.31
C TYR A 49 -7.52 -14.10 15.27
N MET A 50 -6.48 -13.41 15.74
CA MET A 50 -5.51 -12.71 14.91
C MET A 50 -4.67 -13.66 14.05
N THR A 51 -4.10 -14.71 14.65
CA THR A 51 -3.30 -15.72 13.93
C THR A 51 -4.11 -16.39 12.82
N ARG A 52 -5.40 -16.70 13.07
CA ARG A 52 -6.27 -17.28 12.04
C ARG A 52 -6.46 -16.35 10.86
N ARG A 53 -6.67 -15.05 11.09
CA ARG A 53 -6.78 -14.05 10.02
C ARG A 53 -5.50 -13.95 9.20
N PHE A 54 -4.32 -14.07 9.81
CA PHE A 54 -3.05 -14.07 9.06
C PHE A 54 -2.92 -15.30 8.16
N ILE A 55 -3.24 -16.48 8.69
CA ILE A 55 -3.22 -17.72 7.91
C ILE A 55 -4.20 -17.62 6.74
N CYS A 56 -5.41 -17.11 7.01
CA CYS A 56 -6.45 -16.87 6.01
C CYS A 56 -6.00 -15.89 4.91
N ALA A 57 -5.38 -14.76 5.29
CA ALA A 57 -4.81 -13.80 4.35
C ALA A 57 -3.70 -14.43 3.50
N GLY A 58 -2.81 -15.21 4.12
CA GLY A 58 -1.73 -15.93 3.43
C GLY A 58 -2.25 -16.97 2.43
N ILE A 59 -3.22 -17.80 2.83
CA ILE A 59 -3.87 -18.77 1.95
C ILE A 59 -4.57 -18.06 0.78
N SER A 60 -5.32 -17.00 1.06
CA SER A 60 -6.03 -16.24 0.02
C SER A 60 -5.06 -15.60 -0.98
N THR A 61 -3.94 -15.06 -0.49
CA THR A 61 -2.87 -14.51 -1.32
C THR A 61 -2.24 -15.58 -2.19
N PHE A 62 -1.90 -16.74 -1.62
CA PHE A 62 -1.33 -17.86 -2.37
C PHE A 62 -2.26 -18.37 -3.47
N VAL A 63 -3.54 -18.57 -3.16
CA VAL A 63 -4.56 -18.97 -4.15
C VAL A 63 -4.70 -17.91 -5.24
N SER A 64 -4.71 -16.63 -4.89
CA SER A 64 -4.79 -15.52 -5.86
C SER A 64 -3.59 -15.50 -6.80
N LEU A 65 -2.38 -15.72 -6.28
CA LEU A 65 -1.16 -15.85 -7.08
C LEU A 65 -1.22 -17.06 -8.01
N LEU A 66 -1.75 -18.20 -7.56
CA LEU A 66 -1.91 -19.37 -8.44
C LEU A 66 -2.92 -19.09 -9.55
N VAL A 67 -4.11 -18.59 -9.21
CA VAL A 67 -5.17 -18.25 -10.18
C VAL A 67 -4.66 -17.23 -11.20
N CYS A 68 -3.93 -16.20 -10.76
CA CYS A 68 -3.32 -15.21 -11.63
C CYS A 68 -2.32 -15.86 -12.61
N ALA A 69 -1.46 -16.76 -12.12
CA ALA A 69 -0.49 -17.48 -12.96
C ALA A 69 -1.17 -18.31 -14.05
N PHE A 70 -2.31 -18.95 -13.75
CA PHE A 70 -3.08 -19.73 -14.73
C PHE A 70 -3.78 -18.87 -15.80
N ILE A 71 -4.17 -17.64 -15.46
CA ILE A 71 -4.90 -16.76 -16.39
C ILE A 71 -3.93 -15.96 -17.26
N LEU A 72 -2.77 -15.59 -16.73
CA LEU A 72 -1.77 -14.83 -17.48
C LEU A 72 -1.22 -15.67 -18.65
N PRO A 73 -1.00 -15.05 -19.82
CA PRO A 73 -0.53 -15.75 -21.03
C PRO A 73 0.98 -16.01 -20.98
N ILE A 74 1.46 -16.72 -19.95
CA ILE A 74 2.87 -17.05 -19.74
C ILE A 74 3.13 -18.46 -20.28
N LYS A 75 3.61 -18.54 -21.54
CA LYS A 75 3.78 -19.81 -22.27
C LYS A 75 4.70 -20.83 -21.59
N SER A 76 5.69 -20.41 -20.81
CA SER A 76 6.73 -21.33 -20.31
C SER A 76 6.60 -21.71 -18.83
N TRP A 77 5.66 -21.14 -18.06
CA TRP A 77 5.58 -21.31 -16.59
C TRP A 77 6.91 -21.15 -15.84
N GLU A 78 7.91 -20.54 -16.49
CA GLU A 78 9.22 -20.35 -15.90
C GLU A 78 9.08 -19.33 -14.76
N THR A 79 9.61 -19.71 -13.61
CA THR A 79 9.61 -18.90 -12.39
C THR A 79 10.09 -17.46 -12.59
N PRO A 80 11.12 -17.13 -13.41
CA PRO A 80 11.51 -15.74 -13.63
C PRO A 80 10.43 -14.89 -14.33
N TYR A 81 9.67 -15.44 -15.28
CA TYR A 81 8.60 -14.67 -15.95
C TYR A 81 7.39 -14.46 -15.04
N LEU A 82 7.06 -15.44 -14.19
CA LEU A 82 6.01 -15.32 -13.19
C LEU A 82 6.36 -14.26 -12.13
N PHE A 83 7.57 -14.33 -11.56
CA PHE A 83 8.03 -13.31 -10.62
C PHE A 83 8.14 -11.94 -11.28
N SER A 84 8.57 -11.90 -12.53
CA SER A 84 8.51 -10.66 -13.29
C SER A 84 7.09 -10.13 -13.38
N ALA A 85 6.09 -10.93 -13.77
CA ALA A 85 4.71 -10.47 -13.85
C ALA A 85 4.18 -9.89 -12.52
N TYR A 86 4.62 -10.44 -11.39
CA TYR A 86 4.28 -9.94 -10.06
C TYR A 86 5.12 -8.74 -9.59
N GLY A 87 6.05 -8.25 -10.42
CA GLY A 87 6.96 -7.16 -10.09
C GLY A 87 7.98 -7.54 -9.01
N ILE A 88 8.30 -8.83 -8.90
CA ILE A 88 9.31 -9.36 -7.97
C ILE A 88 10.62 -9.50 -8.74
N HIS A 89 11.50 -8.53 -8.54
CA HIS A 89 12.79 -8.46 -9.22
C HIS A 89 13.91 -8.15 -8.21
N PRO A 90 15.07 -8.82 -8.30
CA PRO A 90 16.24 -8.54 -7.46
C PRO A 90 17.07 -7.35 -7.95
N HIS A 91 16.89 -6.94 -9.22
CA HIS A 91 17.56 -5.78 -9.79
C HIS A 91 16.81 -4.50 -9.41
N HIS A 92 17.53 -3.41 -9.17
CA HIS A 92 16.97 -2.10 -8.81
C HIS A 92 16.01 -2.10 -7.60
N THR A 93 16.10 -3.10 -6.72
CA THR A 93 15.22 -3.19 -5.55
C THR A 93 15.47 -2.06 -4.56
N TRP A 94 16.71 -1.54 -4.48
CA TRP A 94 17.03 -0.47 -3.55
C TRP A 94 16.40 0.85 -3.98
N GLU A 95 16.40 1.17 -5.27
CA GLU A 95 15.69 2.30 -5.87
C GLU A 95 14.18 2.14 -5.62
N ALA A 96 13.65 0.95 -5.90
CA ALA A 96 12.24 0.58 -5.68
C ALA A 96 11.79 0.71 -4.21
N VAL A 97 12.73 0.74 -3.27
CA VAL A 97 12.44 0.97 -1.85
C VAL A 97 12.65 2.43 -1.47
N LEU A 98 13.84 2.98 -1.73
CA LEU A 98 14.22 4.29 -1.20
C LEU A 98 13.48 5.45 -1.87
N LEU A 99 13.33 5.43 -3.20
CA LEU A 99 12.72 6.55 -3.92
C LEU A 99 11.21 6.68 -3.65
N PRO A 100 10.40 5.60 -3.70
CA PRO A 100 8.99 5.67 -3.34
C PRO A 100 8.76 5.99 -1.87
N LEU A 101 9.62 5.48 -0.97
CA LEU A 101 9.55 5.83 0.46
C LEU A 101 9.82 7.32 0.68
N PHE A 102 10.89 7.85 0.07
CA PHE A 102 11.20 9.27 0.14
C PHE A 102 10.06 10.12 -0.43
N LEU A 103 9.58 9.79 -1.62
CA LEU A 103 8.45 10.48 -2.26
C LEU A 103 7.22 10.49 -1.34
N THR A 104 6.83 9.33 -0.81
CA THR A 104 5.70 9.21 0.12
C THR A 104 5.93 10.03 1.39
N SER A 105 7.16 10.06 1.91
CA SER A 105 7.50 10.82 3.13
C SER A 105 7.30 12.33 2.99
N LEU A 106 7.37 12.90 1.78
CA LEU A 106 7.10 14.32 1.53
C LEU A 106 5.66 14.71 1.88
N MET A 107 4.70 13.82 1.69
CA MET A 107 3.30 14.03 2.13
C MET A 107 3.17 14.21 3.64
N TYR A 108 4.15 13.71 4.39
CA TYR A 108 4.15 13.68 5.85
C TYR A 108 5.09 14.73 6.47
N THR A 109 5.70 15.62 5.68
CA THR A 109 6.60 16.68 6.19
C THR A 109 5.96 17.49 7.32
N GLY A 110 4.68 17.84 7.22
CA GLY A 110 3.93 18.50 8.31
C GLY A 110 3.86 17.66 9.59
N SER A 111 3.54 16.36 9.47
CA SER A 111 3.50 15.43 10.60
C SER A 111 4.87 15.25 11.26
N PHE A 112 5.96 15.24 10.47
CA PHE A 112 7.32 15.19 10.99
C PHE A 112 7.67 16.45 11.79
N LEU A 113 7.36 17.63 11.27
CA LEU A 113 7.55 18.89 12.00
C LEU A 113 6.75 18.89 13.30
N LEU A 114 5.49 18.44 13.28
CA LEU A 114 4.66 18.37 14.48
C LEU A 114 5.29 17.45 15.55
N LYS A 115 5.73 16.25 15.17
CA LYS A 115 6.40 15.32 16.09
C LYS A 115 7.72 15.90 16.60
N PHE A 116 8.52 16.49 15.72
CA PHE A 116 9.77 17.16 16.08
C PHE A 116 9.54 18.29 17.07
N PHE A 117 8.57 19.17 16.83
CA PHE A 117 8.22 20.24 17.77
C PHE A 117 7.74 19.70 19.11
N SER A 118 6.92 18.66 19.13
CA SER A 118 6.44 18.07 20.39
C SER A 118 7.56 17.46 21.23
N LEU A 119 8.53 16.81 20.57
CA LEU A 119 9.73 16.30 21.23
C LEU A 119 10.61 17.46 21.72
N TRP A 120 10.82 18.47 20.88
CA TRP A 120 11.60 19.66 21.20
C TRP A 120 11.05 20.41 22.42
N THR A 121 9.73 20.62 22.48
CA THR A 121 9.08 21.26 23.63
C THR A 121 9.21 20.41 24.88
N SER A 122 9.05 19.09 24.78
CA SER A 122 9.22 18.17 25.91
C SER A 122 10.66 18.16 26.46
N LEU A 123 11.66 18.28 25.57
CA LEU A 123 13.07 18.41 25.94
C LEU A 123 13.37 19.75 26.61
N THR A 124 12.73 20.82 26.14
CA THR A 124 12.91 22.18 26.68
C THR A 124 12.23 22.35 28.04
N GLU A 125 11.07 21.73 28.27
CA GLU A 125 10.36 21.80 29.56
C GLU A 125 11.04 20.99 30.67
N GLN A 126 11.77 19.92 30.34
CA GLN A 126 12.56 19.16 31.33
C GLN A 126 13.88 19.85 31.72
N SER A 127 14.43 20.70 30.86
CA SER A 127 15.67 21.44 31.12
C SER A 127 15.34 22.91 31.43
N GLY A 128 15.09 23.23 32.71
CA GLY A 128 14.68 24.56 33.17
C GLY A 128 15.59 25.74 32.79
N GLN A 129 16.76 25.52 32.18
CA GLN A 129 17.53 26.55 31.47
C GLN A 129 18.65 25.86 30.67
N GLN A 130 18.81 26.27 29.41
CA GLN A 130 19.83 25.84 28.44
C GLN A 130 19.58 24.45 27.78
N ILE A 131 19.60 24.46 26.44
CA ILE A 131 19.57 23.25 25.61
C ILE A 131 20.84 22.45 25.90
N ASP A 132 20.73 21.38 26.68
CA ASP A 132 21.85 20.48 26.90
C ASP A 132 22.00 19.55 25.69
N LEU A 133 22.77 20.01 24.70
CA LEU A 133 23.28 19.22 23.57
C LEU A 133 24.34 18.19 24.03
N SER A 134 24.39 17.83 25.32
CA SER A 134 25.31 16.82 25.81
C SER A 134 25.03 15.46 25.19
N LEU A 135 26.09 14.65 25.13
CA LEU A 135 26.07 13.25 24.74
C LEU A 135 24.98 12.45 25.47
N HIS A 136 24.59 12.88 26.69
CA HIS A 136 23.57 12.23 27.49
C HIS A 136 22.15 12.47 26.95
N GLY A 137 21.84 13.69 26.48
CA GLY A 137 20.57 14.01 25.83
C GLY A 137 20.37 13.22 24.53
N ILE A 138 21.41 13.14 23.69
CA ILE A 138 21.39 12.35 22.45
C ILE A 138 21.21 10.86 22.77
N LYS A 139 21.90 10.34 23.78
CA LYS A 139 21.78 8.94 24.19
C LYS A 139 20.38 8.60 24.69
N THR A 140 19.74 9.49 25.45
CA THR A 140 18.36 9.30 25.92
C THR A 140 17.35 9.33 24.78
N VAL A 141 17.51 10.23 23.81
CA VAL A 141 16.66 10.27 22.60
C VAL A 141 16.84 8.99 21.78
N LEU A 142 18.08 8.55 21.57
CA LEU A 142 18.37 7.32 20.85
C LEU A 142 17.80 6.09 21.58
N GLN A 143 17.95 6.01 22.90
CA GLN A 143 17.43 4.91 23.70
C GLN A 143 15.89 4.88 23.68
N ASN A 144 15.24 6.04 23.78
CA ASN A 144 13.79 6.13 23.67
C ASN A 144 13.30 5.72 22.28
N PHE A 145 14.03 6.10 21.23
CA PHE A 145 13.75 5.67 19.86
C PHE A 145 13.92 4.16 19.68
N ILE A 146 15.01 3.58 20.20
CA ILE A 146 15.25 2.13 20.17
C ILE A 146 14.17 1.37 20.95
N ASN A 147 13.84 1.82 22.16
CA ASN A 147 12.79 1.20 22.98
C ASN A 147 11.41 1.30 22.31
N TRP A 148 11.14 2.43 21.67
CA TRP A 148 9.91 2.64 20.90
C TRP A 148 9.87 1.71 19.67
N ILE A 149 10.95 1.58 18.89
CA ILE A 149 11.08 0.59 17.81
C ILE A 149 10.88 -0.83 18.33
N HIS A 150 11.57 -1.20 19.42
CA HIS A 150 11.50 -2.53 20.00
C HIS A 150 10.08 -2.88 20.48
N SER A 151 9.38 -1.93 21.12
CA SER A 151 7.99 -2.11 21.54
C SER A 151 7.04 -2.34 20.36
N HIS A 152 7.30 -1.70 19.22
CA HIS A 152 6.51 -1.87 18.00
C HIS A 152 6.85 -3.17 17.26
N LEU A 153 8.10 -3.63 17.30
CA LEU A 153 8.52 -4.89 16.67
C LEU A 153 8.07 -6.13 17.47
N CYS A 154 7.91 -6.03 18.79
CA CYS A 154 7.49 -7.17 19.63
C CYS A 154 5.96 -7.37 19.70
N ASN A 155 5.16 -6.41 19.25
CA ASN A 155 3.70 -6.53 19.32
C ASN A 155 3.14 -7.22 18.06
N ILE A 156 2.47 -8.35 18.25
CA ILE A 156 1.86 -9.13 17.15
C ILE A 156 0.80 -8.33 16.38
N SER A 157 0.15 -7.35 17.03
CA SER A 157 -0.80 -6.44 16.39
C SER A 157 -0.10 -5.45 15.44
N SER A 158 1.12 -5.03 15.79
CA SER A 158 1.95 -4.15 14.96
C SER A 158 2.54 -4.90 13.77
N TRP A 159 2.94 -6.16 13.93
CA TRP A 159 3.34 -7.02 12.81
C TRP A 159 2.21 -7.22 11.79
N ARG A 160 0.95 -7.37 12.24
CA ARG A 160 -0.20 -7.36 11.34
C ARG A 160 -0.24 -6.07 10.52
N LEU A 161 -0.27 -4.95 11.24
CA LEU A 161 -0.62 -3.66 10.68
C LEU A 161 0.44 -3.14 9.71
N TYR A 162 1.71 -3.41 10.01
CA TYR A 162 2.82 -2.82 9.28
C TYR A 162 3.49 -3.76 8.30
N ILE A 163 3.31 -5.08 8.42
CA ILE A 163 4.04 -6.04 7.58
C ILE A 163 3.07 -6.98 6.86
N VAL A 164 2.30 -7.77 7.62
CA VAL A 164 1.50 -8.87 7.03
C VAL A 164 0.37 -8.33 6.15
N ALA A 165 -0.43 -7.38 6.65
CA ALA A 165 -1.55 -6.84 5.89
C ALA A 165 -1.10 -6.08 4.63
N PRO A 166 -0.13 -5.13 4.70
CA PRO A 166 0.39 -4.49 3.49
C PRO A 166 0.94 -5.50 2.47
N LEU A 167 1.67 -6.52 2.92
CA LEU A 167 2.25 -7.52 2.03
C LEU A 167 1.18 -8.32 1.28
N THR A 168 0.19 -8.87 2.00
CA THR A 168 -0.87 -9.67 1.37
C THR A 168 -1.77 -8.83 0.48
N GLU A 169 -2.07 -7.60 0.89
CA GLU A 169 -2.89 -6.68 0.12
C GLU A 169 -2.20 -6.24 -1.17
N GLU A 170 -0.93 -5.84 -1.13
CA GLU A 170 -0.24 -5.43 -2.36
C GLU A 170 -0.01 -6.62 -3.31
N LEU A 171 0.26 -7.82 -2.79
CA LEU A 171 0.37 -9.02 -3.64
C LEU A 171 -0.95 -9.33 -4.37
N VAL A 172 -2.08 -9.27 -3.68
CA VAL A 172 -3.38 -9.58 -4.29
C VAL A 172 -3.84 -8.44 -5.21
N PHE A 173 -3.90 -7.21 -4.69
CA PHE A 173 -4.55 -6.10 -5.39
C PHE A 173 -3.65 -5.42 -6.43
N ARG A 174 -2.32 -5.54 -6.34
CA ARG A 174 -1.37 -4.96 -7.30
C ARG A 174 -0.71 -6.05 -8.11
N ALA A 175 0.05 -6.93 -7.46
CA ALA A 175 0.83 -7.93 -8.19
C ALA A 175 -0.05 -8.93 -8.97
N CYS A 176 -1.27 -9.25 -8.53
CA CYS A 176 -2.17 -10.10 -9.31
C CYS A 176 -3.09 -9.28 -10.25
N MET A 177 -3.85 -8.34 -9.70
CA MET A 177 -4.92 -7.68 -10.48
C MET A 177 -4.41 -6.75 -11.58
N ILE A 178 -3.32 -6.00 -11.34
CA ILE A 178 -2.82 -5.05 -12.34
C ILE A 178 -2.34 -5.77 -13.60
N PRO A 179 -1.48 -6.81 -13.52
CA PRO A 179 -1.11 -7.63 -14.68
C PRO A 179 -2.30 -8.17 -15.47
N LEU A 180 -3.32 -8.70 -14.79
CA LEU A 180 -4.52 -9.24 -15.43
C LEU A 180 -5.29 -8.15 -16.19
N LEU A 181 -5.46 -6.97 -15.60
CA LEU A 181 -6.14 -5.86 -16.24
C LEU A 181 -5.33 -5.30 -17.43
N LEU A 182 -4.01 -5.18 -17.30
CA LEU A 182 -3.15 -4.73 -18.40
C LEU A 182 -3.12 -5.73 -19.57
N CYS A 183 -3.04 -7.03 -19.28
CA CYS A 183 -3.17 -8.10 -20.28
C CYS A 183 -4.60 -8.25 -20.82
N GLY A 184 -5.60 -7.77 -20.09
CA GLY A 184 -6.98 -7.60 -20.52
C GLY A 184 -7.19 -6.50 -21.56
N GLY A 185 -6.15 -5.73 -21.89
CA GLY A 185 -6.21 -4.64 -22.87
C GLY A 185 -6.60 -3.28 -22.28
N PHE A 186 -6.73 -3.15 -20.95
CA PHE A 186 -6.99 -1.86 -20.33
C PHE A 186 -5.78 -0.92 -20.44
N LYS A 187 -6.05 0.37 -20.64
CA LYS A 187 -5.01 1.40 -20.63
C LYS A 187 -4.43 1.56 -19.21
N PRO A 188 -3.13 1.84 -19.06
CA PRO A 188 -2.49 2.00 -17.75
C PRO A 188 -3.22 2.97 -16.80
N TYR A 189 -3.62 4.15 -17.27
CA TYR A 189 -4.39 5.12 -16.49
C TYR A 189 -5.71 4.56 -15.96
N THR A 190 -6.42 3.77 -16.77
CA THR A 190 -7.67 3.12 -16.35
C THR A 190 -7.40 2.09 -15.26
N VAL A 191 -6.32 1.31 -15.38
CA VAL A 191 -5.95 0.31 -14.36
C VAL A 191 -5.57 0.97 -13.03
N ILE A 192 -4.85 2.09 -13.07
CA ILE A 192 -4.48 2.88 -11.88
C ILE A 192 -5.71 3.36 -11.10
N LEU A 193 -6.81 3.69 -11.78
CA LEU A 193 -8.05 4.14 -11.15
C LEU A 193 -9.00 2.99 -10.80
N LEU A 194 -8.99 1.90 -11.57
CA LEU A 194 -9.91 0.77 -11.41
C LEU A 194 -9.47 -0.23 -10.31
N SER A 195 -8.18 -0.60 -10.28
CA SER A 195 -7.64 -1.53 -9.26
C SER A 195 -7.97 -1.11 -7.80
N PRO A 196 -7.85 0.18 -7.43
CA PRO A 196 -8.19 0.66 -6.08
C PRO A 196 -9.67 0.56 -5.73
N VAL A 197 -10.57 0.51 -6.71
CA VAL A 197 -12.00 0.32 -6.45
C VAL A 197 -12.23 -1.08 -5.86
N PHE A 198 -11.64 -2.11 -6.44
CA PHE A 198 -11.66 -3.47 -5.88
C PHE A 198 -11.08 -3.52 -4.46
N PHE A 199 -9.95 -2.85 -4.23
CA PHE A 199 -9.33 -2.73 -2.92
C PHE A 199 -10.25 -2.01 -1.90
N SER A 200 -10.93 -0.93 -2.31
CA SER A 200 -11.84 -0.19 -1.44
C SER A 200 -13.12 -0.97 -1.11
N LEU A 201 -13.66 -1.74 -2.06
CA LEU A 201 -14.83 -2.60 -1.84
C LEU A 201 -14.55 -3.67 -0.79
N ALA A 202 -13.31 -4.17 -0.72
CA ALA A 202 -12.89 -5.09 0.32
C ALA A 202 -12.97 -4.50 1.74
N HIS A 203 -12.78 -3.19 1.86
CA HIS A 203 -12.85 -2.45 3.12
C HIS A 203 -14.28 -2.04 3.49
N LEU A 204 -15.23 -2.11 2.55
CA LEU A 204 -16.63 -1.78 2.77
C LEU A 204 -17.30 -2.72 3.80
N ASN A 205 -16.72 -3.90 4.07
CA ASN A 205 -17.22 -4.79 5.11
C ASN A 205 -17.14 -4.18 6.52
N HIS A 206 -16.18 -3.26 6.77
CA HIS A 206 -16.12 -2.51 8.02
C HIS A 206 -17.29 -1.52 8.18
N LEU A 207 -17.89 -1.04 7.09
CA LEU A 207 -19.11 -0.22 7.11
C LEU A 207 -20.26 -0.99 7.75
N LEU A 208 -20.44 -2.26 7.36
CA LEU A 208 -21.50 -3.12 7.86
C LEU A 208 -21.32 -3.41 9.35
N GLU A 209 -20.08 -3.67 9.78
CA GLU A 209 -19.75 -3.94 11.18
C GLU A 209 -19.99 -2.71 12.07
N PHE A 210 -19.58 -1.51 11.63
CA PHE A 210 -19.85 -0.25 12.34
C PHE A 210 -21.34 0.10 12.40
N TYR A 211 -22.09 -0.12 11.31
CA TYR A 211 -23.53 0.11 11.26
C TYR A 211 -24.30 -0.78 12.25
N MET A 212 -23.83 -2.02 12.48
CA MET A 212 -24.52 -2.98 13.35
C MET A 212 -24.20 -2.83 14.85
N HIS A 213 -23.12 -2.13 15.22
CA HIS A 213 -22.60 -2.12 16.60
C HIS A 213 -22.58 -0.75 17.31
N GLN A 214 -22.94 0.34 16.65
CA GLN A 214 -23.01 1.66 17.30
C GLN A 214 -24.37 2.36 17.12
N ASP A 215 -24.94 2.85 18.23
CA ASP A 215 -26.01 3.87 18.29
C ASP A 215 -25.55 5.26 17.77
N SER A 216 -24.68 5.28 16.76
CA SER A 216 -24.20 6.50 16.11
C SER A 216 -25.19 6.96 15.05
N SER A 217 -25.39 8.27 14.91
CA SER A 217 -26.25 8.80 13.85
C SER A 217 -25.76 8.32 12.48
N PHE A 218 -26.67 7.75 11.67
CA PHE A 218 -26.38 7.16 10.36
C PHE A 218 -25.49 8.07 9.49
N LEU A 219 -25.78 9.38 9.51
CA LEU A 219 -25.03 10.38 8.76
C LEU A 219 -23.56 10.48 9.20
N LYS A 220 -23.27 10.42 10.50
CA LYS A 220 -21.90 10.45 11.02
C LYS A 220 -21.13 9.18 10.64
N ALA A 221 -21.78 8.02 10.71
CA ALA A 221 -21.18 6.77 10.26
C ALA A 221 -20.86 6.79 8.76
N CYS A 222 -21.81 7.24 7.92
CA CYS A 222 -21.59 7.42 6.48
C CYS A 222 -20.44 8.39 6.18
N MET A 223 -20.33 9.52 6.90
CA MET A 223 -19.23 10.46 6.69
C MET A 223 -17.86 9.88 7.04
N VAL A 224 -17.73 9.20 8.18
CA VAL A 224 -16.46 8.61 8.62
C VAL A 224 -16.03 7.52 7.63
N VAL A 225 -16.95 6.64 7.24
CA VAL A 225 -16.61 5.55 6.33
C VAL A 225 -16.41 6.05 4.90
N GLY A 226 -17.19 7.03 4.44
CA GLY A 226 -16.98 7.67 3.15
C GLY A 226 -15.60 8.34 3.05
N PHE A 227 -15.17 9.00 4.13
CA PHE A 227 -13.82 9.56 4.21
C PHE A 227 -12.75 8.47 4.19
N GLN A 228 -12.92 7.40 4.97
CA GLN A 228 -11.98 6.28 4.99
C GLN A 228 -11.86 5.62 3.61
N LEU A 229 -12.99 5.31 2.96
CA LEU A 229 -13.01 4.73 1.62
C LEU A 229 -12.38 5.67 0.57
N GLY A 230 -12.70 6.97 0.64
CA GLY A 230 -12.09 7.96 -0.25
C GLY A 230 -10.58 8.01 -0.11
N TYR A 231 -10.07 8.00 1.12
CA TYR A 231 -8.63 7.93 1.37
C TYR A 231 -8.02 6.61 0.87
N THR A 232 -8.69 5.47 1.09
CA THR A 232 -8.26 4.16 0.59
C THR A 232 -8.17 4.12 -0.93
N VAL A 233 -9.11 4.76 -1.65
CA VAL A 233 -9.06 4.86 -3.12
C VAL A 233 -7.90 5.74 -3.56
N ILE A 234 -7.70 6.92 -2.96
CA ILE A 234 -6.59 7.83 -3.31
C ILE A 234 -5.24 7.15 -3.09
N PHE A 235 -5.03 6.60 -1.90
CA PHE A 235 -3.81 5.86 -1.58
C PHE A 235 -3.64 4.66 -2.52
N GLY A 236 -4.73 3.94 -2.77
CA GLY A 236 -4.70 2.80 -3.64
C GLY A 236 -4.32 3.16 -5.08
N SER A 237 -4.79 4.29 -5.60
CA SER A 237 -4.40 4.80 -6.92
C SER A 237 -2.94 5.18 -6.96
N TYR A 238 -2.41 5.79 -5.89
CA TYR A 238 -0.98 6.07 -5.78
C TYR A 238 -0.14 4.78 -5.76
N ALA A 239 -0.53 3.76 -5.00
CA ALA A 239 0.13 2.46 -4.99
C ALA A 239 0.10 1.79 -6.38
N SER A 240 -1.06 1.82 -7.06
CA SER A 240 -1.17 1.29 -8.42
C SER A 240 -0.33 2.09 -9.42
N PHE A 241 -0.24 3.42 -9.27
CA PHE A 241 0.64 4.27 -10.07
C PHE A 241 2.11 3.89 -9.87
N LEU A 242 2.56 3.74 -8.62
CA LEU A 242 3.92 3.30 -8.32
C LEU A 242 4.22 1.95 -8.98
N PHE A 243 3.35 0.96 -8.82
CA PHE A 243 3.55 -0.36 -9.42
C PHE A 243 3.63 -0.31 -10.95
N VAL A 244 2.71 0.41 -11.60
CA VAL A 244 2.66 0.52 -13.07
C VAL A 244 3.87 1.26 -13.63
N ARG A 245 4.39 2.26 -12.91
CA ARG A 245 5.54 3.06 -13.34
C ARG A 245 6.88 2.38 -13.09
N THR A 246 7.05 1.75 -11.93
CA THR A 246 8.32 1.12 -11.56
C THR A 246 8.42 -0.31 -12.07
N GLY A 247 7.31 -1.03 -12.17
CA GLY A 247 7.31 -2.47 -12.42
C GLY A 247 7.70 -3.31 -11.19
N HIS A 248 7.80 -2.69 -10.00
CA HIS A 248 8.23 -3.35 -8.76
C HIS A 248 7.15 -3.35 -7.70
N ILE A 249 6.93 -4.50 -7.06
CA ILE A 249 6.02 -4.62 -5.91
C ILE A 249 6.56 -3.96 -4.65
N ALA A 250 7.89 -3.81 -4.54
CA ALA A 250 8.53 -3.15 -3.41
C ALA A 250 8.05 -1.70 -3.25
N ALA A 251 7.90 -0.97 -4.37
CA ALA A 251 7.51 0.45 -4.40
C ALA A 251 6.16 0.75 -3.70
N PRO A 252 5.03 0.14 -4.11
CA PRO A 252 3.77 0.30 -3.39
C PRO A 252 3.84 -0.29 -1.98
N LEU A 253 4.54 -1.42 -1.78
CA LEU A 253 4.61 -2.09 -0.49
C LEU A 253 5.24 -1.20 0.60
N VAL A 254 6.42 -0.63 0.35
CA VAL A 254 7.08 0.22 1.36
C VAL A 254 6.29 1.51 1.63
N SER A 255 5.65 2.05 0.60
CA SER A 255 4.78 3.21 0.72
C SER A 255 3.56 2.90 1.58
N HIS A 256 2.97 1.70 1.40
CA HIS A 256 1.87 1.21 2.23
C HIS A 256 2.30 1.00 3.68
N MET A 257 3.40 0.29 3.93
CA MET A 257 3.92 0.09 5.28
C MET A 257 4.16 1.44 5.99
N PHE A 258 4.74 2.40 5.28
CA PHE A 258 5.02 3.73 5.79
C PHE A 258 3.74 4.53 6.07
N CYS A 259 2.75 4.50 5.18
CA CYS A 259 1.45 5.14 5.39
C CYS A 259 0.71 4.54 6.59
N ASN A 260 0.71 3.20 6.74
CA ASN A 260 0.11 2.55 7.91
C ASN A 260 0.82 2.96 9.19
N PHE A 261 2.15 3.08 9.14
CA PHE A 261 2.96 3.50 10.27
C PHE A 261 2.71 4.97 10.66
N MET A 262 2.62 5.88 9.70
CA MET A 262 2.42 7.31 9.96
C MET A 262 0.95 7.68 10.22
N GLY A 263 0.00 6.90 9.71
CA GLY A 263 -1.43 7.20 9.73
C GLY A 263 -1.83 8.27 8.72
N LEU A 264 -2.83 9.08 9.05
CA LEU A 264 -3.25 10.21 8.22
C LEU A 264 -2.25 11.38 8.34
N PRO A 265 -1.89 12.05 7.24
CA PRO A 265 -1.05 13.24 7.30
C PRO A 265 -1.75 14.36 8.07
N ALA A 266 -0.99 15.11 8.86
CA ALA A 266 -1.52 16.23 9.64
C ALA A 266 -1.75 17.44 8.71
N PHE A 267 -3.00 17.60 8.24
CA PHE A 267 -3.38 18.65 7.29
C PHE A 267 -3.26 20.06 7.89
N PHE A 268 -3.78 20.26 9.11
CA PHE A 268 -3.79 21.57 9.78
C PHE A 268 -3.68 21.42 11.29
N SER A 269 -2.76 22.17 11.90
CA SER A 269 -2.68 22.34 13.35
C SER A 269 -2.82 23.82 13.70
N PRO A 270 -3.87 24.23 14.44
CA PRO A 270 -4.05 25.62 14.87
C PRO A 270 -2.88 26.16 15.72
N ARG A 271 -2.10 25.27 16.34
CA ARG A 271 -1.03 25.63 17.27
C ARG A 271 0.27 26.07 16.59
N THR A 272 0.51 25.72 15.33
CA THR A 272 1.81 25.98 14.67
C THR A 272 1.65 26.19 13.16
N ARG A 273 1.66 27.46 12.71
CA ARG A 273 1.66 27.83 11.27
C ARG A 273 2.73 27.09 10.46
N MET A 274 3.87 26.77 11.10
CA MET A 274 4.97 26.02 10.49
C MET A 274 4.59 24.59 10.06
N VAL A 275 3.66 23.91 10.75
CA VAL A 275 3.21 22.56 10.38
C VAL A 275 2.44 22.60 9.06
N SER A 276 1.52 23.57 8.92
CA SER A 276 0.77 23.77 7.67
C SER A 276 1.69 24.20 6.52
N VAL A 277 2.67 25.08 6.77
CA VAL A 277 3.68 25.45 5.75
C VAL A 277 4.49 24.22 5.33
N GLY A 278 4.94 23.40 6.27
CA GLY A 278 5.68 22.18 5.96
C GLY A 278 4.84 21.14 5.21
N PHE A 279 3.56 21.01 5.54
CA PHE A 279 2.64 20.16 4.77
C PHE A 279 2.49 20.65 3.33
N VAL A 280 2.24 21.95 3.12
CA VAL A 280 2.11 22.53 1.76
C VAL A 280 3.42 22.39 0.98
N ALA A 281 4.56 22.67 1.60
CA ALA A 281 5.88 22.48 0.97
C ALA A 281 6.13 21.01 0.58
N GLY A 282 5.77 20.08 1.47
CA GLY A 282 5.81 18.65 1.19
C GLY A 282 4.90 18.23 0.03
N VAL A 283 3.70 18.80 -0.06
CA VAL A 283 2.77 18.59 -1.19
C VAL A 283 3.33 19.09 -2.51
N VAL A 284 3.85 20.32 -2.52
CA VAL A 284 4.49 20.88 -3.71
C VAL A 284 5.69 20.04 -4.13
N GLY A 285 6.53 19.62 -3.18
CA GLY A 285 7.68 18.74 -3.42
C GLY A 285 7.27 17.39 -4.01
N PHE A 286 6.23 16.76 -3.45
CA PHE A 286 5.68 15.50 -3.96
C PHE A 286 5.20 15.65 -5.41
N VAL A 287 4.40 16.67 -5.72
CA VAL A 287 3.86 16.87 -7.08
C VAL A 287 4.99 17.11 -8.08
N TYR A 288 5.99 17.90 -7.72
CA TYR A 288 7.14 18.18 -8.59
C TYR A 288 8.01 16.95 -8.83
N LEU A 289 8.23 16.13 -7.79
CA LEU A 289 9.11 14.96 -7.84
C LEU A 289 8.39 13.66 -8.24
N LEU A 290 7.05 13.66 -8.33
CA LEU A 290 6.25 12.47 -8.63
C LEU A 290 6.69 11.78 -9.92
N PHE A 291 6.78 12.51 -11.04
CA PHE A 291 7.18 11.92 -12.32
C PHE A 291 8.70 11.66 -12.43
N PRO A 292 9.59 12.58 -12.01
CA PRO A 292 11.03 12.33 -12.04
C PRO A 292 11.45 11.11 -11.22
N LEU A 293 10.97 10.98 -9.98
CA LEU A 293 11.36 9.88 -9.10
C LEU A 293 10.64 8.57 -9.43
N THR A 294 9.61 8.58 -10.27
CA THR A 294 8.94 7.36 -10.75
C THR A 294 9.23 7.10 -12.23
N SER A 295 10.33 7.65 -12.77
CA SER A 295 10.77 7.34 -14.12
C SER A 295 11.11 5.85 -14.24
N PRO A 296 10.55 5.09 -15.21
CA PRO A 296 10.83 3.67 -15.40
C PRO A 296 12.31 3.33 -15.53
N GLU A 297 13.11 4.28 -16.04
CA GLU A 297 14.56 4.16 -16.26
C GLU A 297 15.35 3.94 -14.97
N LEU A 298 14.83 4.41 -13.83
CA LEU A 298 15.47 4.24 -12.52
C LEU A 298 15.27 2.84 -11.93
N TYR A 299 14.35 2.05 -12.50
CA TYR A 299 13.90 0.79 -11.91
C TYR A 299 14.07 -0.41 -12.83
N ASN A 300 14.42 -0.20 -14.11
CA ASN A 300 14.43 -1.25 -15.12
C ASN A 300 15.66 -1.11 -16.04
N ASP A 301 16.41 -2.20 -16.23
CA ASP A 301 17.54 -2.25 -17.16
C ASP A 301 17.11 -2.20 -18.63
N ARG A 302 15.89 -2.65 -18.93
CA ARG A 302 15.30 -2.62 -20.27
C ARG A 302 13.91 -2.03 -20.20
N ILE A 303 13.70 -0.98 -20.98
CA ILE A 303 12.44 -0.24 -21.10
C ILE A 303 11.82 -0.39 -22.49
N ASP A 304 12.40 -1.26 -23.33
CA ASP A 304 11.93 -1.55 -24.68
C ASP A 304 11.24 -2.92 -24.70
N ASN A 305 10.16 -3.05 -25.46
CA ASN A 305 9.40 -4.30 -25.65
C ASN A 305 8.80 -4.90 -24.37
N CYS A 306 8.03 -4.07 -23.65
CA CYS A 306 7.20 -4.50 -22.54
C CYS A 306 6.24 -5.64 -22.90
N LYS A 307 6.05 -6.58 -21.98
CA LYS A 307 5.03 -7.62 -22.04
C LYS A 307 3.67 -7.06 -21.59
N CYS A 308 2.57 -7.77 -21.86
CA CYS A 308 1.25 -7.24 -21.55
C CYS A 308 1.02 -6.92 -20.05
N TRP A 309 1.74 -7.58 -19.14
CA TRP A 309 1.63 -7.41 -17.70
C TRP A 309 2.43 -6.23 -17.13
N HIS A 310 3.32 -5.64 -17.93
CA HIS A 310 4.13 -4.47 -17.58
C HIS A 310 3.97 -3.43 -18.66
N ARG A 311 3.39 -2.26 -18.35
CA ARG A 311 3.24 -1.19 -19.36
C ARG A 311 4.06 0.06 -19.06
N TYR A 312 5.06 -0.01 -18.18
CA TYR A 312 5.95 1.13 -17.91
C TYR A 312 6.66 1.66 -19.17
N CYS A 313 6.91 0.81 -20.18
CA CYS A 313 7.52 1.21 -21.44
C CYS A 313 6.67 2.21 -22.25
N GLU A 314 5.35 2.24 -22.06
CA GLU A 314 4.46 3.19 -22.75
C GLU A 314 4.54 4.61 -22.17
N TRP A 315 5.24 4.79 -21.06
CA TRP A 315 5.27 6.05 -20.31
C TRP A 315 6.60 6.79 -20.39
N ARG A 316 7.22 6.73 -21.56
CA ARG A 316 8.36 7.58 -21.91
C ARG A 316 7.88 9.04 -21.97
N SER A 317 8.28 9.83 -20.98
CA SER A 317 8.22 11.30 -21.03
C SER A 317 9.48 11.82 -21.69
#